data_AF-A0AAW1STE8-F1
#
_entry.id   AF-A0AAW1STE8-F1
#
_cell.length_a   1.000
_cell.length_b   1.000
_cell.length_c   1.000
_cell.angle_alpha   90.00
_cell.angle_beta   90.00
_cell.angle_gamma   90.00
#
_symmetry.space_group_name_H-M   'P 1'
#
loop_
_entity.id
_entity.type
_entity.pdbx_description
1 polymer ?
#
loop_
_entity_poly.entity_id
_entity_poly.type
_entity_poly.pdbx_seq_one_letter_code
_entity_poly.pdbx_strand_id
1 'polypeptide(L)'
;MDRRTYREHIHDNLLSLSLDACQKSLADWGGSVSEITHLVWATMSAVIDAPSMDCYLVNELGLNASTKRLAVQQMGCMGGFRCLNLAAELTATNPKNRVLICVVDVRSGLQNQLPPVKEGESHTKAALLSCALFRDAASSAIVGTQPRSYERPKAEWLRGASHVIKGTLDQVSITDNDSSSIKWFNDKKMPATIGSQCPRVINELIAGFGLTARDPQYVVHTGGPAILKGPQAILRLPDEQMQASWDFMHHHGNTSGSSNIAILHHELTRDQEKPREFIMCLAGGPGICIEGAFLRRLDRDAVAGSTPAWRQQKLIGASWVKRTMYTVLPIGPQSMLGFYALRSYAWWMGFRDNIEGYTKYLTYIMGLASLA
;
A
#
# COMPACT_ATOMS: atom_id res chain seq x y z
N MET A 1 28.20 4.91 -4.93
CA MET A 1 27.55 4.04 -5.95
C MET A 1 27.35 4.90 -7.17
N ASP A 2 27.76 4.45 -8.36
CA ASP A 2 27.48 5.20 -9.59
C ASP A 2 26.02 4.99 -10.05
N ARG A 3 25.59 5.81 -11.03
CA ARG A 3 24.21 5.80 -11.53
C ARG A 3 23.81 4.46 -12.17
N ARG A 4 24.76 3.70 -12.72
CA ARG A 4 24.50 2.41 -13.36
C ARG A 4 24.25 1.35 -12.29
N THR A 5 25.17 1.21 -11.33
CA THR A 5 25.01 0.27 -10.20
C THR A 5 23.72 0.57 -9.42
N TYR A 6 23.37 1.85 -9.25
CA TYR A 6 22.10 2.25 -8.63
C TYR A 6 20.89 1.77 -9.44
N ARG A 7 20.87 1.95 -10.77
CA ARG A 7 19.77 1.47 -11.62
C ARG A 7 19.63 -0.05 -11.59
N GLU A 8 20.74 -0.78 -11.73
CA GLU A 8 20.76 -2.25 -11.68
C GLU A 8 20.23 -2.74 -10.31
N HIS A 9 20.71 -2.16 -9.20
CA HIS A 9 20.23 -2.47 -7.85
C HIS A 9 18.73 -2.20 -7.66
N ILE A 10 18.23 -1.04 -8.11
CA ILE A 10 16.80 -0.70 -8.00
C ILE A 10 15.96 -1.64 -8.86
N HIS A 11 16.36 -1.91 -10.10
CA HIS A 11 15.66 -2.81 -11.02
C HIS A 11 15.47 -4.20 -10.41
N ASP A 12 16.54 -4.81 -9.92
CA ASP A 12 16.52 -6.19 -9.43
C ASP A 12 15.69 -6.33 -8.15
N ASN A 13 15.75 -5.34 -7.26
CA ASN A 13 14.93 -5.32 -6.03
C ASN A 13 13.45 -5.00 -6.33
N LEU A 14 13.16 -4.10 -7.28
CA LEU A 14 11.79 -3.86 -7.75
C LEU A 14 11.17 -5.14 -8.31
N LEU A 15 11.91 -5.88 -9.15
CA LEU A 15 11.44 -7.15 -9.73
C LEU A 15 11.24 -8.21 -8.64
N SER A 16 12.26 -8.48 -7.83
CA SER A 16 12.23 -9.52 -6.81
C SER A 16 11.09 -9.33 -5.80
N LEU A 17 10.93 -8.12 -5.25
CA LEU A 17 9.85 -7.81 -4.32
C LEU A 17 8.48 -7.88 -5.00
N SER A 18 8.35 -7.39 -6.23
CA SER A 18 7.09 -7.46 -6.97
C SER A 18 6.65 -8.90 -7.23
N LEU A 19 7.57 -9.80 -7.60
CA LEU A 19 7.27 -11.21 -7.83
C LEU A 19 6.78 -11.90 -6.56
N ASP A 20 7.49 -11.73 -5.44
CA ASP A 20 7.11 -12.30 -4.15
C ASP A 20 5.71 -11.83 -3.69
N ALA A 21 5.43 -10.53 -3.79
CA ALA A 21 4.11 -10.00 -3.44
C ALA A 21 3.00 -10.50 -4.38
N CYS A 22 3.23 -10.47 -5.69
CA CYS A 22 2.27 -10.98 -6.68
C CYS A 22 1.95 -12.46 -6.46
N GLN A 23 2.97 -13.31 -6.31
CA GLN A 23 2.84 -14.75 -6.08
C GLN A 23 2.03 -15.04 -4.81
N LYS A 24 2.29 -14.31 -3.71
CA LYS A 24 1.51 -14.42 -2.47
C LYS A 24 0.04 -14.04 -2.66
N SER A 25 -0.25 -12.95 -3.39
CA SER A 25 -1.64 -12.54 -3.65
C SER A 25 -2.39 -13.50 -4.59
N LEU A 26 -1.70 -14.06 -5.59
CA LEU A 26 -2.25 -15.08 -6.50
C LEU A 26 -2.58 -16.37 -5.73
N ALA A 27 -1.71 -16.77 -4.80
CA ALA A 27 -1.94 -17.92 -3.93
C ALA A 27 -3.11 -17.71 -2.94
N ASP A 28 -3.23 -16.52 -2.32
CA ASP A 28 -4.37 -16.17 -1.44
C ASP A 28 -5.70 -16.07 -2.21
N TRP A 29 -5.66 -15.65 -3.48
CA TRP A 29 -6.83 -15.59 -4.36
C TRP A 29 -7.30 -16.97 -4.86
N GLY A 30 -6.37 -17.90 -5.10
CA GLY A 30 -6.65 -19.28 -5.51
C GLY A 30 -7.17 -19.47 -6.95
N GLY A 31 -7.22 -18.40 -7.76
CA GLY A 31 -7.53 -18.47 -9.19
C GLY A 31 -6.31 -18.79 -10.06
N SER A 32 -6.53 -19.07 -11.34
CA SER A 32 -5.42 -19.32 -12.28
C SER A 32 -4.82 -18.01 -12.79
N VAL A 33 -3.48 -17.97 -12.94
CA VAL A 33 -2.76 -16.83 -13.54
C VAL A 33 -3.26 -16.47 -14.94
N SER A 34 -3.78 -17.44 -15.69
CA SER A 34 -4.38 -17.25 -17.01
C SER A 34 -5.70 -16.47 -16.99
N GLU A 35 -6.32 -16.30 -15.82
CA GLU A 35 -7.58 -15.58 -15.62
C GLU A 35 -7.35 -14.11 -15.21
N ILE A 36 -6.10 -13.71 -14.94
CA ILE A 36 -5.72 -12.30 -14.77
C ILE A 36 -5.87 -11.58 -16.10
N THR A 37 -6.68 -10.53 -16.11
CA THR A 37 -7.03 -9.76 -17.32
C THR A 37 -6.24 -8.46 -17.45
N HIS A 38 -5.84 -7.90 -16.31
CA HIS A 38 -5.11 -6.63 -16.23
C HIS A 38 -4.02 -6.74 -15.16
N LEU A 39 -2.89 -6.07 -15.41
CA LEU A 39 -1.82 -5.83 -14.44
C LEU A 39 -1.68 -4.33 -14.23
N VAL A 40 -1.90 -3.85 -13.01
CA VAL A 40 -1.60 -2.48 -12.59
C VAL A 40 -0.36 -2.53 -11.70
N TRP A 41 0.78 -2.14 -12.25
CA TRP A 41 2.03 -2.04 -11.51
C TRP A 41 2.30 -0.58 -11.13
N ALA A 42 2.78 -0.32 -9.92
CA ALA A 42 3.02 1.04 -9.44
C ALA A 42 4.26 1.17 -8.56
N THR A 43 4.93 2.31 -8.69
CA THR A 43 6.11 2.66 -7.89
C THR A 43 6.43 4.16 -7.96
N MET A 44 7.21 4.66 -7.01
CA MET A 44 7.89 5.94 -7.06
C MET A 44 9.41 5.80 -7.16
N SER A 45 9.97 4.63 -6.85
CA SER A 45 11.38 4.31 -7.05
C SER A 45 11.77 3.95 -8.48
N ALA A 46 10.83 3.93 -9.44
CA ALA A 46 11.14 3.69 -10.86
C ALA A 46 12.22 4.64 -11.39
N VAL A 47 13.16 4.03 -12.11
CA VAL A 47 14.14 4.67 -12.99
C VAL A 47 13.60 4.70 -14.43
N ILE A 48 14.23 5.51 -15.30
CA ILE A 48 13.83 5.65 -16.71
C ILE A 48 14.29 4.41 -17.50
N ASP A 49 13.49 3.35 -17.42
CA ASP A 49 13.73 2.04 -18.03
C ASP A 49 12.72 1.72 -19.15
N ALA A 50 13.21 1.00 -20.17
CA ALA A 50 12.41 0.41 -21.23
C ALA A 50 13.02 -0.97 -21.57
N PRO A 51 12.27 -2.09 -21.46
CA PRO A 51 10.86 -2.18 -21.08
C PRO A 51 10.59 -1.80 -19.61
N SER A 52 9.34 -1.50 -19.29
CA SER A 52 8.92 -1.24 -17.91
C SER A 52 8.68 -2.55 -17.14
N MET A 53 8.68 -2.48 -15.81
CA MET A 53 8.66 -3.63 -14.91
C MET A 53 7.42 -4.54 -15.10
N ASP A 54 6.31 -3.95 -15.52
CA ASP A 54 5.07 -4.67 -15.84
C ASP A 54 5.22 -5.66 -17.03
N CYS A 55 6.15 -5.42 -17.96
CA CYS A 55 6.55 -6.41 -18.97
C CYS A 55 7.21 -7.63 -18.34
N TYR A 56 8.16 -7.42 -17.43
CA TYR A 56 8.88 -8.50 -16.75
C TYR A 56 7.91 -9.34 -15.91
N LEU A 57 7.01 -8.68 -15.15
CA LEU A 57 5.99 -9.36 -14.35
C LEU A 57 5.02 -10.21 -15.19
N VAL A 58 4.65 -9.79 -16.41
CA VAL A 58 3.84 -10.63 -17.30
C VAL A 58 4.57 -11.93 -17.67
N ASN A 59 5.87 -11.85 -17.99
CA ASN A 59 6.66 -13.02 -18.36
C ASN A 59 6.92 -13.95 -17.15
N GLU A 60 7.46 -13.40 -16.07
CA GLU A 60 7.91 -14.15 -14.88
C GLU A 60 6.75 -14.77 -14.08
N LEU A 61 5.56 -14.14 -14.07
CA LEU A 61 4.37 -14.71 -13.44
C LEU A 61 3.56 -15.63 -14.39
N GLY A 62 3.99 -15.78 -15.64
CA GLY A 62 3.26 -16.56 -16.66
C GLY A 62 1.86 -16.01 -16.96
N LEU A 63 1.67 -14.69 -16.91
CA LEU A 63 0.39 -14.07 -17.25
C LEU A 63 0.13 -14.21 -18.76
N ASN A 64 -1.14 -14.12 -19.16
CA ASN A 64 -1.51 -14.23 -20.56
C ASN A 64 -0.86 -13.07 -21.37
N ALA A 65 -0.33 -13.34 -22.57
CA ALA A 65 0.27 -12.30 -23.43
C ALA A 65 -0.71 -11.17 -23.81
N SER A 66 -2.02 -11.42 -23.70
CA SER A 66 -3.09 -10.43 -23.88
C SER A 66 -3.42 -9.59 -22.64
N THR A 67 -2.70 -9.78 -21.52
CA THR A 67 -2.91 -9.04 -20.26
C THR A 67 -2.73 -7.54 -20.50
N LYS A 68 -3.76 -6.76 -20.16
CA LYS A 68 -3.76 -5.31 -20.30
C LYS A 68 -2.95 -4.70 -19.16
N ARG A 69 -1.79 -4.12 -19.47
CA ARG A 69 -0.90 -3.54 -18.47
C ARG A 69 -1.09 -2.04 -18.31
N LEU A 70 -0.86 -1.54 -17.09
CA LEU A 70 -0.67 -0.13 -16.80
C LEU A 70 0.43 0.04 -15.74
N ALA A 71 1.43 0.87 -16.05
CA ALA A 71 2.45 1.32 -15.11
C ALA A 71 2.07 2.70 -14.53
N VAL A 72 1.80 2.78 -13.23
CA VAL A 72 1.50 4.03 -12.51
C VAL A 72 2.75 4.50 -11.79
N GLN A 73 3.35 5.60 -12.25
CA GLN A 73 4.59 6.12 -11.68
C GLN A 73 4.38 7.42 -10.89
N GLN A 74 5.32 7.71 -9.98
CA GLN A 74 5.47 9.00 -9.27
C GLN A 74 4.31 9.43 -8.34
N MET A 75 3.29 8.59 -8.12
CA MET A 75 2.23 8.86 -7.15
C MET A 75 2.64 8.59 -5.69
N GLY A 76 3.72 7.83 -5.45
CA GLY A 76 4.31 7.65 -4.12
C GLY A 76 3.35 7.09 -3.07
N CYS A 77 3.28 7.79 -1.94
CA CYS A 77 2.61 7.39 -0.70
C CYS A 77 1.09 7.08 -0.84
N MET A 78 0.44 7.56 -1.91
CA MET A 78 -0.97 7.33 -2.23
C MET A 78 -1.20 6.29 -3.35
N GLY A 79 -0.12 5.75 -3.94
CA GLY A 79 -0.17 4.91 -5.13
C GLY A 79 -1.06 3.67 -4.98
N GLY A 80 -1.08 3.03 -3.80
CA GLY A 80 -1.88 1.83 -3.59
C GLY A 80 -3.38 2.09 -3.53
N PHE A 81 -3.83 3.15 -2.88
CA PHE A 81 -5.25 3.51 -2.94
C PHE A 81 -5.66 4.02 -4.33
N ARG A 82 -4.80 4.72 -5.08
CA ARG A 82 -5.11 5.03 -6.50
C ARG A 82 -5.26 3.76 -7.33
N CYS A 83 -4.35 2.81 -7.21
CA CYS A 83 -4.40 1.56 -7.97
C CYS A 83 -5.62 0.71 -7.62
N LEU A 84 -6.03 0.67 -6.35
CA LEU A 84 -7.27 0.02 -5.93
C LEU A 84 -8.52 0.74 -6.47
N ASN A 85 -8.56 2.08 -6.41
CA ASN A 85 -9.62 2.90 -7.02
C ASN A 85 -9.74 2.60 -8.53
N LEU A 86 -8.62 2.62 -9.26
CA LEU A 86 -8.58 2.30 -10.68
C LEU A 86 -9.01 0.85 -10.97
N ALA A 87 -8.61 -0.11 -10.14
CA ALA A 87 -9.02 -1.50 -10.33
C ALA A 87 -10.53 -1.70 -10.07
N ALA A 88 -11.12 -0.95 -9.15
CA ALA A 88 -12.58 -0.89 -8.97
C ALA A 88 -13.27 -0.29 -10.21
N GLU A 89 -12.76 0.81 -10.76
CA GLU A 89 -13.22 1.40 -12.04
C GLU A 89 -13.16 0.35 -13.18
N LEU A 90 -12.00 -0.30 -13.37
CA LEU A 90 -11.80 -1.32 -14.41
C LEU A 90 -12.72 -2.54 -14.24
N THR A 91 -12.94 -3.02 -13.01
CA THR A 91 -13.78 -4.20 -12.75
C THR A 91 -15.27 -3.90 -12.76
N ALA A 92 -15.68 -2.63 -12.64
CA ALA A 92 -17.05 -2.20 -12.91
C ALA A 92 -17.40 -2.25 -14.42
N THR A 93 -16.43 -2.01 -15.32
CA THR A 93 -16.69 -2.04 -16.77
C THR A 93 -16.95 -3.43 -17.34
N ASN A 94 -16.45 -4.50 -16.71
CA ASN A 94 -16.63 -5.87 -17.16
C ASN A 94 -16.48 -6.86 -15.98
N PRO A 95 -17.54 -7.61 -15.61
CA PRO A 95 -17.51 -8.56 -14.50
C PRO A 95 -16.48 -9.69 -14.62
N LYS A 96 -16.00 -9.99 -15.83
CA LYS A 96 -14.95 -10.99 -16.05
C LYS A 96 -13.56 -10.49 -15.64
N ASN A 97 -13.37 -9.19 -15.50
CA ASN A 97 -12.08 -8.61 -15.19
C ASN A 97 -11.59 -9.10 -13.81
N ARG A 98 -10.33 -9.53 -13.79
CA ARG A 98 -9.50 -9.72 -12.61
C ARG A 98 -8.24 -8.88 -12.80
N VAL A 99 -8.02 -7.94 -11.88
CA VAL A 99 -6.95 -6.95 -11.94
C VAL A 99 -5.95 -7.31 -10.85
N LEU A 100 -4.77 -7.75 -11.26
CA LEU A 100 -3.63 -7.91 -10.37
C LEU A 100 -3.00 -6.53 -10.16
N ILE A 101 -2.93 -6.07 -8.92
CA ILE A 101 -2.26 -4.83 -8.54
C ILE A 101 -0.94 -5.21 -7.88
N CYS A 102 0.15 -4.54 -8.25
CA CYS A 102 1.42 -4.62 -7.53
C CYS A 102 1.95 -3.22 -7.27
N VAL A 103 2.15 -2.88 -6.00
CA VAL A 103 2.75 -1.60 -5.60
C VAL A 103 4.03 -1.89 -4.86
N VAL A 104 5.14 -1.41 -5.40
CA VAL A 104 6.49 -1.70 -4.90
C VAL A 104 7.29 -0.41 -4.82
N ASP A 105 8.11 -0.28 -3.79
CA ASP A 105 9.07 0.82 -3.67
C ASP A 105 10.34 0.35 -2.98
N VAL A 106 11.48 0.68 -3.58
CA VAL A 106 12.82 0.51 -3.01
C VAL A 106 13.29 1.89 -2.57
N ARG A 107 12.95 2.27 -1.33
CA ARG A 107 13.23 3.60 -0.76
C ARG A 107 14.59 3.68 -0.09
N SER A 108 15.15 2.56 0.36
CA SER A 108 16.46 2.50 1.02
C SER A 108 17.57 3.08 0.15
N GLY A 109 17.58 2.74 -1.15
CA GLY A 109 18.50 3.27 -2.15
C GLY A 109 18.39 4.78 -2.40
N LEU A 110 17.31 5.43 -1.95
CA LEU A 110 17.04 6.87 -2.16
C LEU A 110 17.06 7.71 -0.89
N GLN A 111 16.67 7.15 0.26
CA GLN A 111 16.35 7.92 1.46
C GLN A 111 17.08 7.45 2.73
N ASN A 112 17.91 6.40 2.68
CA ASN A 112 18.75 6.00 3.82
C ASN A 112 20.11 6.70 3.86
N GLN A 113 20.39 7.63 2.94
CA GLN A 113 21.59 8.47 2.99
C GLN A 113 21.25 9.82 3.62
N LEU A 114 21.97 10.19 4.69
CA LEU A 114 21.84 11.51 5.28
C LEU A 114 22.40 12.56 4.30
N PRO A 115 21.68 13.67 4.05
CA PRO A 115 22.16 14.71 3.16
C PRO A 115 23.43 15.35 3.77
N PRO A 116 24.44 15.66 2.95
CA PRO A 116 25.66 16.30 3.44
C PRO A 116 25.34 17.63 4.11
N VAL A 117 25.95 17.84 5.27
CA VAL A 117 25.91 19.09 6.05
C VAL A 117 27.28 19.76 6.01
N LYS A 118 27.35 21.06 6.28
CA LYS A 118 28.64 21.73 6.39
C LYS A 118 29.37 21.26 7.66
N GLU A 119 30.68 21.41 7.67
CA GLU A 119 31.49 21.16 8.87
C GLU A 119 30.98 22.02 10.04
N GLY A 120 30.74 21.38 11.19
CA GLY A 120 30.14 22.00 12.37
C GLY A 120 28.59 22.09 12.38
N GLU A 121 27.90 21.81 11.27
CA GLU A 121 26.43 21.74 11.24
C GLU A 121 25.91 20.33 11.59
N SER A 122 24.72 20.24 12.21
CA SER A 122 24.03 18.98 12.48
C SER A 122 22.93 18.70 11.47
N HIS A 123 22.69 17.43 11.13
CA HIS A 123 21.56 17.05 10.28
C HIS A 123 20.23 17.49 10.89
N THR A 124 19.31 17.97 10.04
CA THR A 124 17.99 18.39 10.51
C THR A 124 17.17 17.21 11.00
N LYS A 125 16.27 17.44 11.98
CA LYS A 125 15.32 16.41 12.46
C LYS A 125 14.50 15.78 11.34
N ALA A 126 14.18 16.53 10.28
CA ALA A 126 13.46 16.02 9.12
C ALA A 126 14.29 15.06 8.26
N ALA A 127 15.58 15.34 8.07
CA ALA A 127 16.50 14.44 7.37
C ALA A 127 16.70 13.14 8.15
N LEU A 128 16.96 13.23 9.46
CA LEU A 128 17.09 12.07 10.35
C LEU A 128 15.82 11.22 10.35
N LEU A 129 14.63 11.85 10.44
CA LEU A 129 13.34 11.15 10.38
C LEU A 129 13.11 10.46 9.03
N SER A 130 13.52 11.07 7.92
CA SER A 130 13.41 10.45 6.59
C SER A 130 14.20 9.14 6.52
N CYS A 131 15.47 9.14 6.93
CA CYS A 131 16.30 7.93 6.96
C CYS A 131 15.78 6.90 7.98
N ALA A 132 15.26 7.35 9.13
CA ALA A 132 14.70 6.46 10.13
C ALA A 132 13.40 5.78 9.68
N LEU A 133 12.59 6.43 8.83
CA LEU A 133 11.22 6.02 8.52
C LEU A 133 11.09 5.18 7.24
N PHE A 134 11.80 5.51 6.16
CA PHE A 134 11.56 4.88 4.85
C PHE A 134 12.12 3.45 4.74
N ARG A 135 11.37 2.54 4.13
CA ARG A 135 11.70 1.12 3.96
C ARG A 135 11.32 0.60 2.58
N ASP A 136 11.90 -0.53 2.21
CA ASP A 136 11.60 -1.24 0.97
C ASP A 136 10.48 -2.24 1.21
N ALA A 137 9.47 -2.27 0.32
CA ALA A 137 8.50 -3.35 0.28
C ALA A 137 7.75 -3.39 -1.05
N ALA A 138 7.13 -4.54 -1.31
CA ALA A 138 6.03 -4.67 -2.24
C ALA A 138 4.75 -5.11 -1.51
N SER A 139 3.62 -4.81 -2.14
CA SER A 139 2.30 -5.25 -1.72
C SER A 139 1.48 -5.54 -2.97
N SER A 140 0.60 -6.53 -2.90
CA SER A 140 -0.21 -6.92 -4.05
C SER A 140 -1.61 -7.32 -3.62
N ALA A 141 -2.57 -7.09 -4.51
CA ALA A 141 -3.98 -7.40 -4.31
C ALA A 141 -4.62 -7.77 -5.65
N ILE A 142 -5.66 -8.60 -5.61
CA ILE A 142 -6.45 -8.96 -6.77
C ILE A 142 -7.86 -8.41 -6.57
N VAL A 143 -8.30 -7.58 -7.53
CA VAL A 143 -9.61 -6.95 -7.52
C VAL A 143 -10.47 -7.56 -8.64
N GLY A 144 -11.73 -7.81 -8.33
CA GLY A 144 -12.71 -8.39 -9.23
C GLY A 144 -14.14 -8.09 -8.74
N THR A 145 -15.09 -8.13 -9.66
CA THR A 145 -16.52 -8.10 -9.37
C THR A 145 -17.13 -9.47 -9.66
N GLN A 146 -18.33 -9.72 -9.10
CA GLN A 146 -19.04 -11.00 -9.16
C GLN A 146 -18.14 -12.19 -8.74
N PRO A 147 -17.93 -12.37 -7.42
CA PRO A 147 -17.05 -13.42 -6.91
C PRO A 147 -17.40 -14.82 -7.42
N ARG A 148 -16.39 -15.55 -7.90
CA ARG A 148 -16.46 -16.94 -8.36
C ARG A 148 -16.49 -17.87 -7.14
N SER A 149 -16.90 -19.13 -7.33
CA SER A 149 -17.11 -20.09 -6.23
C SER A 149 -15.87 -20.37 -5.36
N TYR A 150 -14.67 -20.27 -5.93
CA TYR A 150 -13.40 -20.41 -5.21
C TYR A 150 -12.91 -19.12 -4.55
N GLU A 151 -13.41 -17.95 -4.96
CA GLU A 151 -12.94 -16.65 -4.46
C GLU A 151 -13.49 -16.37 -3.06
N ARG A 152 -12.67 -15.74 -2.21
CA ARG A 152 -13.03 -15.34 -0.84
C ARG A 152 -12.83 -13.83 -0.69
N PRO A 153 -13.78 -13.00 -1.14
CA PRO A 153 -13.64 -11.56 -1.13
C PRO A 153 -13.60 -11.04 0.31
N LYS A 154 -12.53 -10.33 0.69
CA LYS A 154 -12.32 -9.83 2.06
C LYS A 154 -13.09 -8.51 2.32
N ALA A 155 -13.36 -7.74 1.27
CA ALA A 155 -14.08 -6.47 1.33
C ALA A 155 -14.79 -6.15 0.00
N GLU A 156 -15.77 -5.27 0.05
CA GLU A 156 -16.47 -4.66 -1.08
C GLU A 156 -16.07 -3.18 -1.20
N TRP A 157 -15.62 -2.76 -2.39
CA TRP A 157 -15.25 -1.36 -2.66
C TRP A 157 -16.52 -0.56 -2.97
N LEU A 158 -16.86 0.41 -2.12
CA LEU A 158 -18.10 1.18 -2.23
C LEU A 158 -17.92 2.50 -2.97
N ARG A 159 -16.80 3.19 -2.73
CA ARG A 159 -16.48 4.48 -3.39
C ARG A 159 -14.98 4.76 -3.36
N GLY A 160 -14.49 5.41 -4.41
CA GLY A 160 -13.16 6.02 -4.46
C GLY A 160 -13.24 7.53 -4.58
N ALA A 161 -12.21 8.24 -4.12
CA ALA A 161 -12.06 9.69 -4.27
C ALA A 161 -10.58 10.03 -4.53
N SER A 162 -10.34 11.01 -5.40
CA SER A 162 -9.01 11.52 -5.72
C SER A 162 -9.06 13.05 -5.73
N HIS A 163 -8.18 13.70 -4.97
CA HIS A 163 -8.22 15.15 -4.77
C HIS A 163 -6.84 15.79 -4.84
N VAL A 164 -6.64 16.73 -5.77
CA VAL A 164 -5.42 17.55 -5.88
C VAL A 164 -5.61 18.87 -5.13
N ILE A 165 -4.74 19.15 -4.15
CA ILE A 165 -4.77 20.37 -3.35
C ILE A 165 -4.04 21.48 -4.13
N LYS A 166 -4.80 22.38 -4.75
CA LYS A 166 -4.24 23.47 -5.57
C LYS A 166 -3.30 24.36 -4.76
N GLY A 167 -2.20 24.80 -5.39
CA GLY A 167 -1.22 25.70 -4.77
C GLY A 167 -0.26 25.04 -3.78
N THR A 168 -0.01 23.73 -3.92
CA THR A 168 0.86 22.95 -3.00
C THR A 168 1.91 22.08 -3.70
N LEU A 169 2.17 22.36 -4.99
CA LEU A 169 3.12 21.63 -5.86
C LEU A 169 4.58 21.67 -5.33
N ASP A 170 4.91 22.69 -4.54
CA ASP A 170 6.22 22.93 -3.93
C ASP A 170 6.42 22.17 -2.61
N GLN A 171 5.37 21.61 -2.01
CA GLN A 171 5.45 20.98 -0.68
C GLN A 171 6.13 19.60 -0.68
N VAL A 172 6.20 18.92 -1.82
CA VAL A 172 6.97 17.68 -2.00
C VAL A 172 7.63 17.71 -3.36
N SER A 173 8.95 17.52 -3.40
CA SER A 173 9.70 17.48 -4.65
C SER A 173 10.87 16.51 -4.60
N ILE A 174 11.25 16.02 -5.79
CA ILE A 174 12.49 15.29 -6.02
C ILE A 174 13.36 16.16 -6.94
N THR A 175 14.63 16.32 -6.59
CA THR A 175 15.64 16.90 -7.49
C THR A 175 16.77 15.91 -7.69
N ASP A 176 17.08 15.60 -8.95
CA ASP A 176 18.31 14.90 -9.36
C ASP A 176 19.32 15.93 -9.88
N ASN A 177 20.61 15.58 -9.89
CA ASN A 177 21.67 16.47 -10.38
C ASN A 177 22.82 15.69 -11.04
N ASP A 178 23.75 16.41 -11.68
CA ASP A 178 24.83 15.81 -12.47
C ASP A 178 25.76 14.89 -11.65
N SER A 179 25.85 15.09 -10.33
CA SER A 179 26.55 14.18 -9.40
C SER A 179 25.78 12.88 -9.08
N SER A 180 24.65 12.63 -9.76
CA SER A 180 23.73 11.52 -9.51
C SER A 180 23.18 11.45 -8.08
N SER A 181 23.06 12.61 -7.41
CA SER A 181 22.47 12.70 -6.07
C SER A 181 20.99 13.05 -6.17
N ILE A 182 20.13 12.13 -5.76
CA ILE A 182 18.68 12.32 -5.73
C ILE A 182 18.31 12.85 -4.35
N LYS A 183 17.79 14.08 -4.29
CA LYS A 183 17.35 14.72 -3.05
C LYS A 183 15.84 14.75 -2.98
N TRP A 184 15.32 14.36 -1.82
CA TRP A 184 13.89 14.43 -1.50
C TRP A 184 13.61 15.61 -0.58
N PHE A 185 12.59 16.41 -0.89
CA PHE A 185 12.11 17.50 -0.05
C PHE A 185 10.67 17.25 0.43
N ASN A 186 10.41 17.58 1.70
CA ASN A 186 9.08 17.66 2.32
C ASN A 186 8.96 18.99 3.06
N ASP A 187 7.95 19.80 2.76
CA ASP A 187 7.58 20.96 3.57
C ASP A 187 6.99 20.47 4.92
N LYS A 188 7.41 21.13 6.02
CA LYS A 188 6.89 20.90 7.37
C LYS A 188 5.38 21.14 7.49
N LYS A 189 4.78 21.91 6.57
CA LYS A 189 3.33 22.17 6.48
C LYS A 189 2.54 21.00 5.90
N MET A 190 3.17 20.12 5.11
CA MET A 190 2.48 19.02 4.39
C MET A 190 1.51 18.22 5.27
N PRO A 191 1.83 17.79 6.51
CA PRO A 191 0.88 17.04 7.34
C PRO A 191 -0.39 17.85 7.70
N ALA A 192 -0.25 19.16 7.93
CA ALA A 192 -1.37 20.04 8.20
C ALA A 192 -2.19 20.31 6.92
N THR A 193 -1.53 20.49 5.78
CA THR A 193 -2.16 20.59 4.46
C THR A 193 -3.07 19.38 4.20
N ILE A 194 -2.53 18.15 4.34
CA ILE A 194 -3.28 16.90 4.16
C ILE A 194 -4.44 16.81 5.17
N GLY A 195 -4.14 16.96 6.47
CA GLY A 195 -5.15 16.84 7.53
C GLY A 195 -6.34 17.79 7.35
N SER A 196 -6.09 19.02 6.90
CA SER A 196 -7.15 20.02 6.65
C SER A 196 -8.17 19.59 5.60
N GLN A 197 -7.78 18.74 4.63
CA GLN A 197 -8.65 18.28 3.55
C GLN A 197 -9.31 16.92 3.82
N CYS A 198 -8.81 16.15 4.81
CA CYS A 198 -9.40 14.85 5.16
C CYS A 198 -10.92 14.92 5.44
N PRO A 199 -11.46 15.88 6.21
CA PRO A 199 -12.91 15.96 6.46
C PRO A 199 -13.74 16.10 5.18
N ARG A 200 -13.24 16.82 4.17
CA ARG A 200 -13.91 16.96 2.87
C ARG A 200 -13.99 15.61 2.16
N VAL A 201 -12.85 14.93 2.03
CA VAL A 201 -12.75 13.64 1.33
C VAL A 201 -13.59 12.56 2.04
N ILE A 202 -13.57 12.53 3.37
CA ILE A 202 -14.38 11.61 4.18
C ILE A 202 -15.87 11.85 3.95
N ASN A 203 -16.33 13.11 4.01
CA ASN A 203 -17.73 13.46 3.81
C ASN A 203 -18.22 13.11 2.39
N GLU A 204 -17.38 13.33 1.36
CA GLU A 204 -17.65 12.92 -0.02
C GLU A 204 -17.78 11.40 -0.15
N LEU A 205 -16.91 10.64 0.53
CA LEU A 205 -16.89 9.19 0.51
C LEU A 205 -18.12 8.56 1.20
N ILE A 206 -18.54 9.09 2.35
CA ILE A 206 -19.71 8.57 3.10
C ILE A 206 -21.05 9.19 2.68
N ALA A 207 -21.06 10.17 1.77
CA ALA A 207 -22.28 10.84 1.33
C ALA A 207 -23.31 9.83 0.79
N GLY A 208 -24.53 9.87 1.35
CA GLY A 208 -25.64 9.00 0.99
C GLY A 208 -25.72 7.67 1.75
N PHE A 209 -24.75 7.32 2.59
CA PHE A 209 -24.78 6.07 3.38
C PHE A 209 -25.47 6.19 4.74
N GLY A 210 -25.85 7.41 5.17
CA GLY A 210 -26.45 7.63 6.50
C GLY A 210 -25.45 7.52 7.67
N LEU A 211 -24.16 7.57 7.38
CA LEU A 211 -23.06 7.42 8.33
C LEU A 211 -22.42 8.76 8.71
N THR A 212 -21.72 8.77 9.83
CA THR A 212 -20.83 9.83 10.30
C THR A 212 -19.37 9.43 10.10
N ALA A 213 -18.46 10.40 10.22
CA ALA A 213 -17.02 10.12 10.19
C ALA A 213 -16.51 9.23 11.34
N ARG A 214 -17.31 8.95 12.38
CA ARG A 214 -16.90 8.09 13.52
C ARG A 214 -17.31 6.63 13.37
N ASP A 215 -18.11 6.28 12.37
CA ASP A 215 -18.60 4.91 12.17
C ASP A 215 -17.54 3.95 11.55
N PRO A 216 -16.73 4.36 10.55
CA PRO A 216 -15.74 3.47 9.93
C PRO A 216 -14.52 3.18 10.82
N GLN A 217 -13.86 2.04 10.58
CA GLN A 217 -12.46 1.84 10.91
C GLN A 217 -11.57 2.63 9.94
N TYR A 218 -10.40 3.10 10.35
CA TYR A 218 -9.52 3.91 9.51
C TYR A 218 -8.22 3.19 9.14
N VAL A 219 -7.90 3.18 7.85
CA VAL A 219 -6.67 2.68 7.24
C VAL A 219 -5.95 3.86 6.60
N VAL A 220 -5.11 4.53 7.37
CA VAL A 220 -4.35 5.71 6.94
C VAL A 220 -2.91 5.33 6.59
N HIS A 221 -2.39 5.87 5.49
CA HIS A 221 -1.00 5.67 5.08
C HIS A 221 0.01 6.10 6.17
N THR A 222 1.04 5.28 6.38
CA THR A 222 2.07 5.48 7.42
C THR A 222 3.17 6.47 7.01
N GLY A 223 2.77 7.66 6.55
CA GLY A 223 3.69 8.72 6.10
C GLY A 223 4.60 9.33 7.17
N GLY A 224 4.39 8.94 8.43
CA GLY A 224 5.08 9.39 9.63
C GLY A 224 4.09 9.78 10.74
N PRO A 225 4.49 9.89 12.01
CA PRO A 225 3.56 10.10 13.12
C PRO A 225 2.65 11.33 12.98
N ALA A 226 3.13 12.39 12.32
CA ALA A 226 2.33 13.58 12.03
C ALA A 226 1.18 13.34 11.02
N ILE A 227 1.36 12.39 10.09
CA ILE A 227 0.35 12.01 9.09
C ILE A 227 -0.78 11.20 9.73
N LEU A 228 -0.49 10.34 10.71
CA LEU A 228 -1.53 9.61 11.45
C LEU A 228 -2.25 10.52 12.46
N LYS A 229 -1.49 11.30 13.25
CA LYS A 229 -2.06 12.18 14.30
C LYS A 229 -2.98 13.27 13.75
N GLY A 230 -2.76 13.75 12.52
CA GLY A 230 -3.57 14.81 11.89
C GLY A 230 -5.06 14.42 11.77
N PRO A 231 -5.41 13.43 10.92
CA PRO A 231 -6.78 12.94 10.79
C PRO A 231 -7.35 12.47 12.14
N GLN A 232 -6.56 11.75 12.94
CA GLN A 232 -7.00 11.23 14.24
C GLN A 232 -7.50 12.34 15.18
N ALA A 233 -6.73 13.43 15.32
CA ALA A 233 -7.09 14.56 16.16
C ALA A 233 -8.26 15.38 15.60
N ILE A 234 -8.27 15.63 14.29
CA ILE A 234 -9.32 16.42 13.61
C ILE A 234 -10.69 15.74 13.75
N LEU A 235 -10.71 14.42 13.61
CA LEU A 235 -11.93 13.60 13.64
C LEU A 235 -12.28 13.08 15.05
N ARG A 236 -11.40 13.30 16.04
CA ARG A 236 -11.50 12.79 17.42
C ARG A 236 -11.70 11.27 17.46
N LEU A 237 -10.88 10.58 16.66
CA LEU A 237 -10.86 9.11 16.63
C LEU A 237 -10.06 8.60 17.84
N PRO A 238 -10.59 7.61 18.57
CA PRO A 238 -9.85 6.89 19.58
C PRO A 238 -8.84 5.94 18.90
N ASP A 239 -7.80 5.52 19.63
CA ASP A 239 -6.66 4.81 19.05
C ASP A 239 -7.05 3.51 18.33
N GLU A 240 -8.05 2.78 18.84
CA GLU A 240 -8.50 1.52 18.25
C GLU A 240 -9.07 1.68 16.84
N GLN A 241 -9.59 2.87 16.48
CA GLN A 241 -10.07 3.15 15.12
C GLN A 241 -8.94 3.30 14.09
N MET A 242 -7.69 3.47 14.52
CA MET A 242 -6.50 3.58 13.65
C MET A 242 -5.42 2.53 13.96
N GLN A 243 -5.75 1.51 14.76
CA GLN A 243 -4.81 0.51 15.27
C GLN A 243 -3.92 -0.09 14.18
N ALA A 244 -4.49 -0.61 13.09
CA ALA A 244 -3.72 -1.25 12.02
C ALA A 244 -2.68 -0.32 11.36
N SER A 245 -2.96 0.98 11.24
CA SER A 245 -2.00 1.97 10.74
C SER A 245 -0.87 2.24 11.74
N TRP A 246 -1.20 2.32 13.03
CA TRP A 246 -0.19 2.47 14.07
C TRP A 246 0.68 1.21 14.17
N ASP A 247 0.10 0.01 14.18
CA ASP A 247 0.83 -1.27 14.22
C ASP A 247 1.81 -1.38 13.04
N PHE A 248 1.35 -1.08 11.82
CA PHE A 248 2.21 -1.09 10.63
C PHE A 248 3.34 -0.05 10.73
N MET A 249 3.08 1.16 11.26
CA MET A 249 4.11 2.17 11.43
C MET A 249 5.21 1.72 12.39
N HIS A 250 4.83 1.10 13.53
CA HIS A 250 5.80 0.63 14.52
C HIS A 250 6.68 -0.52 13.99
N HIS A 251 6.11 -1.45 13.21
CA HIS A 251 6.84 -2.63 12.72
C HIS A 251 7.57 -2.42 11.37
N HIS A 252 7.05 -1.53 10.51
CA HIS A 252 7.48 -1.42 9.10
C HIS A 252 7.75 0.02 8.63
N GLY A 253 7.40 1.05 9.42
CA GLY A 253 7.63 2.45 9.06
C GLY A 253 6.83 2.90 7.82
N ASN A 254 7.51 3.58 6.90
CA ASN A 254 6.93 4.07 5.64
C ASN A 254 7.51 3.29 4.44
N THR A 255 6.73 2.35 3.91
CA THR A 255 7.05 1.61 2.68
C THR A 255 6.45 2.26 1.42
N SER A 256 6.25 3.58 1.45
CA SER A 256 5.57 4.35 0.39
C SER A 256 4.16 3.78 0.10
N GLY A 257 3.68 3.82 -1.15
CA GLY A 257 2.33 3.40 -1.53
C GLY A 257 2.01 1.92 -1.23
N SER A 258 3.02 1.06 -1.08
CA SER A 258 2.81 -0.36 -0.76
C SER A 258 2.14 -0.56 0.61
N SER A 259 2.39 0.36 1.55
CA SER A 259 1.74 0.37 2.86
C SER A 259 0.20 0.45 2.74
N ASN A 260 -0.34 1.09 1.70
CA ASN A 260 -1.79 1.25 1.56
C ASN A 260 -2.51 -0.12 1.48
N ILE A 261 -1.98 -1.05 0.67
CA ILE A 261 -2.53 -2.40 0.52
C ILE A 261 -2.16 -3.25 1.74
N ALA A 262 -0.93 -3.14 2.25
CA ALA A 262 -0.46 -3.95 3.37
C ALA A 262 -1.22 -3.64 4.68
N ILE A 263 -1.48 -2.37 5.00
CA ILE A 263 -2.29 -1.97 6.16
C ILE A 263 -3.75 -2.39 5.98
N LEU A 264 -4.31 -2.23 4.77
CA LEU A 264 -5.67 -2.70 4.48
C LEU A 264 -5.79 -4.22 4.65
N HIS A 265 -4.81 -4.98 4.17
CA HIS A 265 -4.74 -6.43 4.40
C HIS A 265 -4.64 -6.74 5.89
N HIS A 266 -3.78 -6.06 6.64
CA HIS A 266 -3.65 -6.25 8.10
C HIS A 266 -4.95 -5.93 8.84
N GLU A 267 -5.65 -4.84 8.50
CA GLU A 267 -6.95 -4.49 9.07
C GLU A 267 -8.05 -5.50 8.71
N LEU A 268 -8.01 -6.08 7.50
CA LEU A 268 -8.90 -7.18 7.10
C LEU A 268 -8.51 -8.55 7.68
N THR A 269 -7.29 -8.68 8.25
CA THR A 269 -6.78 -9.98 8.71
C THR A 269 -6.51 -10.14 10.20
N ARG A 270 -6.22 -9.07 10.94
CA ARG A 270 -6.02 -9.06 12.39
C ARG A 270 -7.27 -9.51 13.14
N ASP A 271 -7.08 -10.16 14.28
CA ASP A 271 -8.18 -10.57 15.16
C ASP A 271 -8.84 -9.36 15.82
N GLN A 272 -10.17 -9.39 15.87
CA GLN A 272 -11.01 -8.31 16.37
C GLN A 272 -12.27 -8.91 17.00
N GLU A 273 -12.57 -8.56 18.25
CA GLU A 273 -13.82 -8.99 18.89
C GLU A 273 -15.06 -8.42 18.21
N LYS A 274 -14.96 -7.16 17.75
CA LYS A 274 -16.06 -6.37 17.16
C LYS A 274 -15.54 -5.51 16.01
N PRO A 275 -15.17 -6.12 14.85
CA PRO A 275 -14.72 -5.35 13.70
C PRO A 275 -15.84 -4.44 13.20
N ARG A 276 -15.51 -3.19 12.85
CA ARG A 276 -16.45 -2.27 12.22
C ARG A 276 -16.78 -2.74 10.80
N GLU A 277 -18.05 -2.61 10.40
CA GLU A 277 -18.54 -2.96 9.07
C GLU A 277 -17.83 -2.15 7.97
N PHE A 278 -17.65 -0.85 8.19
CA PHE A 278 -17.09 0.06 7.19
C PHE A 278 -15.62 0.37 7.45
N ILE A 279 -14.87 0.59 6.36
CA ILE A 279 -13.45 0.97 6.40
C ILE A 279 -13.25 2.23 5.54
N MET A 280 -12.58 3.22 6.11
CA MET A 280 -12.18 4.47 5.49
C MET A 280 -10.66 4.45 5.25
N CYS A 281 -10.27 4.39 3.98
CA CYS A 281 -8.88 4.40 3.53
C CYS A 281 -8.47 5.82 3.14
N LEU A 282 -7.30 6.30 3.60
CA LEU A 282 -6.79 7.64 3.27
C LEU A 282 -5.27 7.63 3.07
N ALA A 283 -4.78 8.20 1.98
CA ALA A 283 -3.36 8.44 1.76
C ALA A 283 -3.10 9.79 1.12
N GLY A 284 -2.13 10.54 1.67
CA GLY A 284 -1.59 11.74 1.05
C GLY A 284 -0.34 11.43 0.22
N GLY A 285 -0.13 12.14 -0.88
CA GLY A 285 1.05 12.00 -1.74
C GLY A 285 1.47 13.31 -2.41
N PRO A 286 2.52 13.28 -3.26
CA PRO A 286 3.00 14.45 -3.99
C PRO A 286 1.90 15.13 -4.82
N GLY A 287 1.89 16.46 -4.84
CA GLY A 287 0.87 17.27 -5.51
C GLY A 287 0.51 18.58 -4.80
N ILE A 288 0.29 18.61 -3.48
CA ILE A 288 -0.15 17.51 -2.61
C ILE A 288 -1.48 16.97 -3.10
N CYS A 289 -1.63 15.66 -3.04
CA CYS A 289 -2.85 14.95 -3.41
C CYS A 289 -3.34 14.07 -2.24
N ILE A 290 -4.63 13.76 -2.23
CA ILE A 290 -5.24 12.76 -1.35
C ILE A 290 -5.99 11.74 -2.21
N GLU A 291 -5.63 10.47 -2.05
CA GLU A 291 -6.48 9.34 -2.45
C GLU A 291 -7.26 8.88 -1.22
N GLY A 292 -8.57 8.71 -1.40
CA GLY A 292 -9.45 8.14 -0.40
C GLY A 292 -10.25 6.98 -0.98
N ALA A 293 -10.67 6.06 -0.12
CA ALA A 293 -11.60 5.02 -0.50
C ALA A 293 -12.48 4.60 0.68
N PHE A 294 -13.68 4.16 0.35
CA PHE A 294 -14.67 3.68 1.29
C PHE A 294 -15.04 2.25 0.93
N LEU A 295 -14.91 1.36 1.90
CA LEU A 295 -15.15 -0.06 1.74
C LEU A 295 -16.12 -0.55 2.81
N ARG A 296 -16.74 -1.68 2.52
CA ARG A 296 -17.38 -2.52 3.52
C ARG A 296 -16.61 -3.82 3.68
N ARG A 297 -16.29 -4.19 4.92
CA ARG A 297 -15.76 -5.50 5.28
C ARG A 297 -16.80 -6.57 4.92
N LEU A 298 -16.35 -7.64 4.27
CA LEU A 298 -17.19 -8.81 4.07
C LEU A 298 -16.87 -9.82 5.17
N ASP A 299 -17.91 -10.31 5.83
CA ASP A 299 -17.78 -11.20 6.97
C ASP A 299 -17.28 -12.58 6.51
N ARG A 300 -16.32 -13.15 7.25
CA ARG A 300 -15.55 -14.34 6.84
C ARG A 300 -16.45 -15.57 6.69
N ASP A 301 -17.45 -15.69 7.56
CA ASP A 301 -18.37 -16.82 7.60
C ASP A 301 -19.65 -16.58 6.78
N ALA A 302 -20.07 -15.33 6.60
CA ALA A 302 -21.32 -14.99 5.92
C ALA A 302 -21.31 -15.19 4.40
N VAL A 303 -20.14 -15.31 3.75
CA VAL A 303 -20.03 -15.55 2.30
C VAL A 303 -20.62 -16.91 1.89
N ALA A 304 -20.81 -17.84 2.82
CA ALA A 304 -21.45 -19.13 2.56
C ALA A 304 -23.00 -19.09 2.46
N GLY A 305 -23.66 -18.02 2.90
CA GLY A 305 -25.13 -17.99 2.99
C GLY A 305 -25.82 -16.63 2.87
N SER A 306 -25.10 -15.51 2.96
CA SER A 306 -25.68 -14.17 2.81
C SER A 306 -25.76 -13.74 1.34
N THR A 307 -26.86 -13.07 0.99
CA THR A 307 -27.02 -12.42 -0.32
C THR A 307 -26.29 -11.06 -0.27
N PRO A 308 -25.21 -10.83 -1.05
CA PRO A 308 -24.45 -9.58 -0.99
C PRO A 308 -25.31 -8.36 -1.34
N ALA A 309 -25.05 -7.18 -0.76
CA ALA A 309 -25.98 -6.04 -0.95
C ALA A 309 -26.05 -5.49 -2.38
N TRP A 310 -25.08 -5.79 -3.26
CA TRP A 310 -25.23 -5.51 -4.70
C TRP A 310 -26.41 -6.26 -5.35
N ARG A 311 -26.93 -7.33 -4.72
CA ARG A 311 -28.20 -7.99 -5.10
C ARG A 311 -29.44 -7.37 -4.43
N GLN A 312 -29.28 -6.56 -3.38
CA GLN A 312 -30.39 -5.84 -2.74
C GLN A 312 -30.66 -4.48 -3.41
N GLN A 313 -29.67 -3.92 -4.12
CA GLN A 313 -29.92 -2.83 -5.05
C GLN A 313 -30.83 -3.31 -6.18
N LYS A 314 -32.00 -2.68 -6.32
CA LYS A 314 -32.85 -2.85 -7.50
C LYS A 314 -32.08 -2.36 -8.73
N LEU A 315 -31.50 -3.31 -9.47
CA LEU A 315 -30.85 -3.06 -10.75
C LEU A 315 -31.81 -2.34 -11.71
N ILE A 316 -31.43 -1.13 -12.11
CA ILE A 316 -32.06 -0.42 -13.22
C ILE A 316 -31.58 -1.08 -14.52
N GLY A 317 -32.29 -2.15 -14.92
CA GLY A 317 -32.28 -2.68 -16.29
C GLY A 317 -31.25 -3.76 -16.65
N ALA A 318 -31.58 -4.46 -17.74
CA ALA A 318 -30.81 -5.47 -18.48
C ALA A 318 -30.75 -6.91 -17.91
N SER A 319 -31.72 -7.71 -18.37
CA SER A 319 -31.67 -9.17 -18.47
C SER A 319 -30.43 -9.69 -19.23
N TRP A 320 -29.99 -10.93 -18.96
CA TRP A 320 -29.90 -12.06 -19.93
C TRP A 320 -29.11 -13.28 -19.38
N VAL A 321 -29.55 -14.48 -19.78
CA VAL A 321 -28.93 -15.83 -19.66
C VAL A 321 -28.88 -16.55 -18.28
N LYS A 322 -29.56 -17.71 -18.27
CA LYS A 322 -29.74 -18.72 -17.21
C LYS A 322 -28.67 -19.84 -17.26
N ARG A 323 -28.69 -20.74 -16.24
CA ARG A 323 -28.30 -22.20 -16.27
C ARG A 323 -26.78 -22.53 -16.26
N THR A 324 -26.22 -23.55 -15.58
CA THR A 324 -26.69 -24.69 -14.71
C THR A 324 -25.57 -25.16 -13.71
N MET A 325 -25.90 -26.01 -12.71
CA MET A 325 -25.09 -26.72 -11.67
C MET A 325 -24.01 -27.68 -12.27
N TYR A 326 -23.01 -28.31 -11.58
CA TYR A 326 -22.81 -28.92 -10.23
C TYR A 326 -21.29 -28.79 -9.79
N THR A 327 -20.83 -28.67 -8.52
CA THR A 327 -20.51 -29.71 -7.46
C THR A 327 -19.48 -30.81 -7.91
N VAL A 328 -18.46 -31.31 -7.16
CA VAL A 328 -18.21 -31.63 -5.70
C VAL A 328 -16.70 -31.62 -5.25
N LEU A 329 -16.47 -31.33 -3.94
CA LEU A 329 -15.41 -31.58 -2.89
C LEU A 329 -14.33 -32.75 -2.99
N PRO A 330 -13.40 -33.00 -2.00
CA PRO A 330 -12.37 -32.17 -1.29
C PRO A 330 -11.00 -32.90 -0.95
N ILE A 331 -10.21 -32.41 0.05
CA ILE A 331 -9.04 -33.01 0.80
C ILE A 331 -7.66 -32.99 0.06
N GLY A 332 -6.45 -32.75 0.64
CA GLY A 332 -5.96 -32.55 2.03
C GLY A 332 -4.44 -32.20 2.11
N PRO A 333 -3.77 -32.21 3.30
CA PRO A 333 -2.83 -31.12 3.67
C PRO A 333 -1.39 -31.49 4.15
N GLN A 334 -0.64 -30.47 4.64
CA GLN A 334 0.65 -30.49 5.39
C GLN A 334 1.94 -30.70 4.56
N SER A 335 3.16 -30.30 4.93
CA SER A 335 3.76 -29.22 5.78
C SER A 335 5.28 -29.17 5.44
N MET A 336 6.21 -28.34 5.96
CA MET A 336 6.28 -27.27 6.98
C MET A 336 7.52 -26.37 6.66
N LEU A 337 7.72 -25.19 7.28
CA LEU A 337 8.92 -24.35 7.05
C LEU A 337 9.29 -23.48 8.27
N GLY A 338 10.55 -23.53 8.71
CA GLY A 338 11.12 -22.54 9.64
C GLY A 338 12.56 -22.85 10.07
N PHE A 339 13.50 -21.93 9.82
CA PHE A 339 14.67 -21.60 10.68
C PHE A 339 15.63 -20.51 10.14
N TYR A 340 15.48 -20.01 8.91
CA TYR A 340 16.56 -19.27 8.23
C TYR A 340 16.65 -17.74 8.41
N ALA A 341 15.71 -17.08 9.10
CA ALA A 341 15.56 -15.61 9.02
C ALA A 341 16.59 -14.75 9.80
N LEU A 342 17.42 -15.33 10.68
CA LEU A 342 18.19 -14.54 11.69
C LEU A 342 19.66 -14.27 11.36
N ARG A 343 20.23 -14.79 10.26
CA ARG A 343 21.63 -14.49 9.87
C ARG A 343 21.79 -13.36 8.86
N SER A 344 20.76 -13.03 8.09
CA SER A 344 20.88 -12.11 6.94
C SER A 344 21.07 -10.64 7.34
N TYR A 345 20.64 -10.24 8.55
CA TYR A 345 20.56 -8.83 8.95
C TYR A 345 21.92 -8.20 9.33
N ALA A 346 22.86 -9.00 9.86
CA ALA A 346 24.17 -8.50 10.30
C ALA A 346 25.17 -8.33 9.14
N TRP A 347 25.01 -9.09 8.05
CA TRP A 347 25.98 -9.12 6.95
C TRP A 347 25.82 -7.91 5.99
N TRP A 348 24.63 -7.32 5.91
CA TRP A 348 24.31 -6.28 4.94
C TRP A 348 24.71 -4.85 5.36
N MET A 349 24.84 -4.57 6.67
CA MET A 349 25.08 -3.22 7.18
C MET A 349 26.55 -2.78 7.27
N GLY A 350 27.51 -3.57 6.77
CA GLY A 350 28.91 -3.12 6.62
C GLY A 350 29.69 -2.82 7.91
N PHE A 351 29.13 -3.10 9.09
CA PHE A 351 29.83 -2.97 10.38
C PHE A 351 30.91 -4.06 10.53
N ARG A 352 32.09 -3.84 9.94
CA ARG A 352 33.29 -4.62 10.28
C ARG A 352 34.01 -4.11 11.53
N ASP A 353 34.09 -2.79 11.71
CA ASP A 353 35.09 -2.19 12.61
C ASP A 353 34.56 -1.17 13.64
N ASN A 354 33.25 -1.08 13.91
CA ASN A 354 32.74 -0.15 14.93
C ASN A 354 31.55 -0.69 15.74
N ILE A 355 31.87 -1.56 16.70
CA ILE A 355 30.91 -2.13 17.67
C ILE A 355 30.35 -1.05 18.61
N GLU A 356 31.15 -0.04 19.00
CA GLU A 356 30.66 1.05 19.87
C GLU A 356 29.54 1.88 19.22
N GLY A 357 29.63 2.16 17.92
CA GLY A 357 28.60 2.87 17.17
C GLY A 357 27.27 2.12 17.16
N TYR A 358 27.33 0.79 16.99
CA TYR A 358 26.17 -0.09 17.05
C TYR A 358 25.56 -0.12 18.46
N THR A 359 26.39 -0.19 19.51
CA THR A 359 25.92 -0.14 20.91
C THR A 359 25.28 1.21 21.26
N LYS A 360 25.84 2.34 20.80
CA LYS A 360 25.24 3.67 20.98
C LYS A 360 23.90 3.81 20.24
N TYR A 361 23.79 3.28 19.03
CA TYR A 361 22.54 3.27 18.26
C TYR A 361 21.45 2.42 18.93
N LEU A 362 21.79 1.21 19.39
CA LEU A 362 20.87 0.35 20.13
C LEU A 362 20.45 0.95 21.48
N THR A 363 21.37 1.58 22.21
CA THR A 363 21.06 2.26 23.49
C THR A 363 20.16 3.48 23.26
N TYR A 364 20.33 4.21 22.15
CA TYR A 364 19.45 5.31 21.77
C TYR A 364 18.02 4.83 21.42
N ILE A 365 17.89 3.72 20.69
CA ILE A 365 16.57 3.12 20.39
C ILE A 365 15.91 2.57 21.65
N MET A 366 16.64 1.83 22.49
CA MET A 366 16.08 1.28 23.74
C MET A 366 15.77 2.38 24.78
N GLY A 367 16.56 3.45 24.84
CA GLY A 367 16.30 4.61 25.70
C GLY A 367 15.09 5.45 25.28
N LEU A 368 14.64 5.33 24.02
CA LEU A 368 13.36 5.90 23.56
C LEU A 368 12.16 5.02 23.93
N ALA A 369 12.38 3.72 24.19
CA ALA A 369 11.33 2.80 24.65
C ALA A 369 11.04 2.88 26.16
N SER A 370 11.93 3.48 26.96
CA SER A 370 11.75 3.69 28.41
C SER A 370 11.21 5.07 28.80
N LEU A 371 10.68 5.83 27.84
CA LEU A 371 10.07 7.16 28.02
C LEU A 371 8.71 7.29 27.30
N ALA A 372 8.05 6.17 27.05
CA ALA A 372 6.70 6.07 26.49
C ALA A 372 5.73 5.48 27.54
#